data_AF-A0A935Z2R8-F1
#
_entry.id   AF-A0A935Z2R8-F1
#
_cell.length_a   1.000
_cell.length_b   1.000
_cell.length_c   1.000
_cell.angle_alpha   90.00
_cell.angle_beta   90.00
_cell.angle_gamma   90.00
#
_symmetry.space_group_name_H-M   'P 1'
#
loop_
_entity.id
_entity.type
_entity.pdbx_description
1 polymer ?
#
loop_
_entity_poly.entity_id
_entity_poly.type
_entity_poly.pdbx_seq_one_letter_code
_entity_poly.pdbx_strand_id
1 'polypeptide(L)'
;MKLWRLALPVLSASIATMACSSDPVGTGTGGTSTYPPSDPGKGGILVTVSGEDLALKGYDFTPASLSEGDPPAFVDGWELRFEHVIVTLDNVRLSADPDKDPGSPDVVGETVAEAKGPFAVDVTVGGPITGKSGEPDEKTVAIAAFKDTRSGAFDPQSRYAFGYDIVAANDKATLVNLDETGKALYRDAVAKGYATVVVGTATYKGPAPEAGTVFAKLPKKVKFTLGLKNPASYLNCQNTDLTAKGDEFPRGVQVSPDKTTTAQITIHTDHLFWNKLNVEGTPLHFDPIAARASTYGTPDSEGTVTIDDLEPVDVTAFTTKAGEPLPGRSVVADYKAPQGQLRFDTNGVTFTKANSFAAFLGYTATSGGHFNSDGECEVKLGYKP
;
A
#
# COMPACT_ATOMS: atom_id res chain seq x y z
N MET A 1 48.10 8.19 45.41
CA MET A 1 49.20 9.17 45.33
C MET A 1 48.88 10.14 44.20
N LYS A 2 48.63 11.41 44.52
CA LYS A 2 48.33 12.50 43.56
C LYS A 2 49.55 12.81 42.71
N LEU A 3 49.37 13.07 41.41
CA LEU A 3 50.19 14.05 40.69
C LEU A 3 49.42 14.63 39.50
N TRP A 4 49.35 15.95 39.52
CA TRP A 4 48.86 16.89 38.50
C TRP A 4 49.97 17.22 37.49
N ARG A 5 49.56 17.94 36.43
CA ARG A 5 50.29 18.86 35.49
C ARG A 5 50.24 18.35 34.05
N LEU A 6 50.11 19.17 32.99
CA LEU A 6 49.84 20.59 32.79
C LEU A 6 49.41 20.71 31.31
N ALA A 7 48.46 21.60 30.99
CA ALA A 7 48.21 22.01 29.61
C ALA A 7 49.10 23.21 29.22
N LEU A 8 49.50 23.28 27.95
CA LEU A 8 49.98 24.50 27.29
C LEU A 8 49.51 24.49 25.83
N PRO A 9 49.04 25.63 25.29
CA PRO A 9 48.49 25.73 23.95
C PRO A 9 49.58 26.10 22.93
N VAL A 10 49.43 25.62 21.70
CA VAL A 10 50.19 26.10 20.54
C VAL A 10 49.21 26.79 19.59
N LEU A 11 49.34 28.12 19.50
CA LEU A 11 48.85 28.88 18.36
C LEU A 11 49.91 28.81 17.26
N SER A 12 49.52 28.48 16.03
CA SER A 12 50.29 28.80 14.84
C SER A 12 49.33 29.10 13.70
N ALA A 13 49.34 30.37 13.29
CA ALA A 13 48.80 30.83 12.03
C ALA A 13 49.80 30.47 10.92
N SER A 14 49.32 30.08 9.74
CA SER A 14 49.60 30.76 8.46
C SER A 14 49.36 29.92 7.21
N ILE A 15 49.01 30.66 6.15
CA ILE A 15 49.12 30.39 4.71
C ILE A 15 48.00 29.51 4.10
N ALA A 16 47.05 30.22 3.49
CA ALA A 16 46.22 29.68 2.42
C ALA A 16 47.06 29.55 1.14
N THR A 17 47.20 28.32 0.64
CA THR A 17 47.59 28.03 -0.74
C THR A 17 46.42 27.39 -1.46
N MET A 18 46.09 27.97 -2.61
CA MET A 18 45.09 27.50 -3.56
C MET A 18 45.77 26.52 -4.52
N ALA A 19 45.36 25.25 -4.54
CA ALA A 19 45.50 24.35 -5.70
C ALA A 19 44.77 23.01 -5.48
N CYS A 20 43.91 22.70 -6.45
CA CYS A 20 43.51 21.41 -7.03
C CYS A 20 43.58 20.11 -6.21
N SER A 21 42.40 19.47 -6.16
CA SER A 21 42.19 18.05 -6.41
C SER A 21 43.00 17.07 -5.56
N SER A 22 42.39 16.60 -4.48
CA SER A 22 42.02 15.19 -4.28
C SER A 22 41.62 15.06 -2.82
N ASP A 23 40.35 14.73 -2.56
CA ASP A 23 40.00 14.11 -1.28
C ASP A 23 39.03 12.94 -1.49
N PRO A 24 39.28 11.82 -0.79
CA PRO A 24 38.54 10.57 -0.91
C PRO A 24 37.49 10.42 0.22
N VAL A 25 36.68 9.36 0.10
CA VAL A 25 35.78 8.76 1.11
C VAL A 25 34.69 9.69 1.66
N GLY A 26 33.58 9.76 0.91
CA GLY A 26 32.30 10.24 1.43
C GLY A 26 31.49 9.10 2.04
N THR A 27 31.35 9.08 3.36
CA THR A 27 30.21 8.45 4.04
C THR A 27 28.93 9.08 3.49
N GLY A 28 28.10 8.30 2.80
CA GLY A 28 26.92 8.76 2.09
C GLY A 28 25.90 9.43 3.00
N THR A 29 26.00 10.76 3.12
CA THR A 29 24.95 11.62 3.67
C THR A 29 23.94 11.93 2.59
N GLY A 30 22.66 11.73 2.91
CA GLY A 30 21.51 11.91 2.03
C GLY A 30 21.58 13.20 1.22
N GLY A 31 21.61 13.04 -0.10
CA GLY A 31 21.29 14.11 -1.02
C GLY A 31 19.79 14.40 -0.94
N THR A 32 19.44 15.67 -0.79
CA THR A 32 18.08 16.17 -1.04
C THR A 32 17.68 15.78 -2.46
N SER A 33 16.79 14.81 -2.59
CA SER A 33 16.32 14.29 -3.88
C SER A 33 15.56 15.36 -4.64
N THR A 34 16.04 15.73 -5.83
CA THR A 34 15.19 16.33 -6.86
C THR A 34 14.25 15.24 -7.34
N TYR A 35 12.96 15.34 -7.01
CA TYR A 35 11.96 14.39 -7.46
C TYR A 35 11.49 14.74 -8.88
N PRO A 36 11.39 13.78 -9.83
CA PRO A 36 11.67 12.34 -9.68
C PRO A 36 13.17 11.98 -9.73
N PRO A 37 13.58 10.83 -9.16
CA PRO A 37 14.97 10.37 -9.22
C PRO A 37 15.42 10.15 -10.67
N SER A 38 16.72 10.33 -10.92
CA SER A 38 17.32 10.06 -12.24
C SER A 38 17.37 8.56 -12.53
N ASP A 39 17.14 8.18 -13.80
CA ASP A 39 17.29 6.80 -14.26
C ASP A 39 18.72 6.29 -13.98
N PRO A 40 18.89 5.17 -13.24
CA PRO A 40 20.22 4.63 -12.96
C PRO A 40 20.89 4.02 -14.20
N GLY A 41 20.15 3.70 -15.26
CA GLY A 41 20.69 3.04 -16.44
C GLY A 41 21.04 1.56 -16.21
N LYS A 42 21.86 1.02 -17.11
CA LYS A 42 22.24 -0.40 -17.17
C LYS A 42 22.77 -0.94 -15.84
N GLY A 43 22.29 -2.13 -15.44
CA GLY A 43 22.68 -2.77 -14.17
C GLY A 43 22.17 -2.05 -12.91
N GLY A 44 21.34 -1.02 -13.08
CA GLY A 44 20.68 -0.29 -12.01
C GLY A 44 19.21 -0.69 -11.86
N ILE A 45 18.63 -0.33 -10.72
CA ILE A 45 17.22 -0.59 -10.40
C ILE A 45 16.50 0.75 -10.20
N LEU A 46 15.43 0.98 -10.92
CA LEU A 46 14.50 2.09 -10.67
C LEU A 46 13.32 1.55 -9.88
N VAL A 47 13.11 2.08 -8.67
CA VAL A 47 11.97 1.70 -7.84
C VAL A 47 10.79 2.59 -8.14
N THR A 48 9.66 1.97 -8.46
CA THR A 48 8.42 2.68 -8.78
C THR A 48 7.28 2.23 -7.87
N VAL A 49 6.22 3.03 -7.79
CA VAL A 49 5.03 2.74 -6.99
C VAL A 49 3.80 2.84 -7.86
N SER A 50 2.92 1.86 -7.77
CA SER A 50 1.67 1.77 -8.52
C SER A 50 0.53 1.39 -7.58
N GLY A 51 -0.67 1.90 -7.88
CA GLY A 51 -1.92 1.40 -7.29
C GLY A 51 -2.61 0.39 -8.19
N GLU A 52 -1.88 -0.05 -9.22
CA GLU A 52 -2.39 -0.87 -10.31
C GLU A 52 -3.56 -0.21 -11.05
N ASP A 53 -4.19 -0.95 -11.96
CA ASP A 53 -5.43 -0.52 -12.59
C ASP A 53 -6.57 -0.36 -11.57
N LEU A 54 -6.52 -1.07 -10.45
CA LEU A 54 -7.53 -1.02 -9.39
C LEU A 54 -7.64 0.38 -8.77
N ALA A 55 -6.54 1.02 -8.38
CA ALA A 55 -6.59 2.38 -7.84
C ALA A 55 -6.84 3.44 -8.93
N LEU A 56 -6.33 3.21 -10.16
CA LEU A 56 -6.44 4.15 -11.27
C LEU A 56 -7.85 4.21 -11.87
N LYS A 57 -8.49 3.05 -12.05
CA LYS A 57 -9.78 2.90 -12.75
C LYS A 57 -10.93 2.64 -11.77
N GLY A 58 -10.64 2.03 -10.62
CA GLY A 58 -11.65 1.59 -9.66
C GLY A 58 -12.29 0.26 -10.06
N TYR A 59 -13.48 -0.01 -9.54
CA TYR A 59 -14.21 -1.27 -9.73
C TYR A 59 -15.52 -1.02 -10.44
N ASP A 60 -15.65 -1.53 -11.65
CA ASP A 60 -16.89 -1.48 -12.41
C ASP A 60 -17.91 -2.47 -11.86
N PHE A 61 -19.19 -2.11 -12.00
CA PHE A 61 -20.27 -3.05 -11.76
C PHE A 61 -21.27 -3.07 -12.91
N THR A 62 -21.55 -4.27 -13.40
CA THR A 62 -22.63 -4.57 -14.33
C THR A 62 -23.40 -5.80 -13.86
N PRO A 63 -24.64 -6.03 -14.31
CA PRO A 63 -25.37 -7.27 -13.98
C PRO A 63 -24.67 -8.57 -14.43
N ALA A 64 -23.68 -8.50 -15.31
CA ALA A 64 -22.88 -9.65 -15.76
C ALA A 64 -21.55 -9.79 -15.00
N SER A 65 -21.25 -8.88 -14.08
CA SER A 65 -20.05 -8.91 -13.26
C SER A 65 -20.02 -10.15 -12.36
N LEU A 66 -18.82 -10.66 -12.10
CA LEU A 66 -18.55 -11.85 -11.31
C LEU A 66 -17.70 -11.50 -10.09
N SER A 67 -17.89 -12.22 -9.00
CA SER A 67 -17.05 -12.11 -7.81
C SER A 67 -15.60 -12.57 -8.08
N GLU A 68 -15.42 -13.57 -8.95
CA GLU A 68 -14.11 -14.07 -9.38
C GLU A 68 -13.65 -13.44 -10.72
N GLY A 69 -14.22 -12.28 -11.09
CA GLY A 69 -13.79 -11.53 -12.28
C GLY A 69 -12.45 -10.82 -12.09
N ASP A 70 -11.92 -10.27 -13.17
CA ASP A 70 -10.70 -9.44 -13.16
C ASP A 70 -10.96 -8.10 -13.90
N PRO A 71 -11.07 -6.97 -13.17
CA PRO A 71 -11.07 -6.87 -11.70
C PRO A 71 -12.32 -7.51 -11.08
N PRO A 72 -12.25 -7.98 -9.82
CA PRO A 72 -13.39 -8.58 -9.13
C PRO A 72 -14.47 -7.55 -8.83
N ALA A 73 -15.74 -7.98 -8.84
CA ALA A 73 -16.84 -7.08 -8.55
C ALA A 73 -17.25 -7.11 -7.07
N PHE A 74 -17.71 -5.97 -6.57
CA PHE A 74 -18.43 -5.89 -5.30
C PHE A 74 -19.72 -6.68 -5.40
N VAL A 75 -19.78 -7.79 -4.66
CA VAL A 75 -20.87 -8.76 -4.79
C VAL A 75 -22.21 -8.20 -4.38
N ASP A 76 -22.21 -7.10 -3.63
CA ASP A 76 -23.38 -6.36 -3.19
C ASP A 76 -23.78 -5.19 -4.09
N GLY A 77 -23.18 -5.04 -5.28
CA GLY A 77 -23.72 -4.26 -6.39
C GLY A 77 -23.16 -2.85 -6.56
N TRP A 78 -21.95 -2.60 -6.07
CA TRP A 78 -21.35 -1.27 -6.03
C TRP A 78 -20.28 -1.10 -7.10
N GLU A 79 -20.33 0.03 -7.80
CA GLU A 79 -19.21 0.58 -8.55
C GLU A 79 -18.40 1.51 -7.64
N LEU A 80 -17.07 1.40 -7.67
CA LEU A 80 -16.18 2.28 -6.92
C LEU A 80 -15.25 3.05 -7.86
N ARG A 81 -15.01 4.32 -7.54
CA ARG A 81 -13.96 5.16 -8.13
C ARG A 81 -13.16 5.80 -7.01
N PHE A 82 -11.84 5.80 -7.13
CA PHE A 82 -10.97 6.47 -6.18
C PHE A 82 -10.64 7.87 -6.65
N GLU A 83 -10.64 8.82 -5.72
CA GLU A 83 -10.08 10.15 -5.96
C GLU A 83 -8.62 10.20 -5.47
N HIS A 84 -8.31 9.61 -4.32
CA HIS A 84 -6.96 9.54 -3.77
C HIS A 84 -6.72 8.21 -3.06
N VAL A 85 -5.53 7.64 -3.27
CA VAL A 85 -5.02 6.48 -2.51
C VAL A 85 -3.59 6.84 -2.14
N ILE A 86 -3.42 7.41 -0.95
CA ILE A 86 -2.15 7.95 -0.48
C ILE A 86 -1.52 6.96 0.48
N VAL A 87 -0.29 6.54 0.18
CA VAL A 87 0.46 5.57 0.99
C VAL A 87 1.78 6.18 1.42
N THR A 88 2.17 6.00 2.68
CA THR A 88 3.49 6.42 3.17
C THR A 88 4.45 5.24 3.16
N LEU A 89 5.44 5.31 2.27
CA LEU A 89 6.47 4.28 2.11
C LEU A 89 7.79 4.72 2.75
N ASP A 90 8.51 3.79 3.34
CA ASP A 90 9.84 4.02 3.89
C ASP A 90 10.72 2.76 3.77
N ASN A 91 12.00 2.88 4.10
CA ASN A 91 12.99 1.79 4.19
C ASN A 91 12.96 0.83 2.99
N VAL A 92 12.89 1.37 1.77
CA VAL A 92 12.98 0.59 0.54
C VAL A 92 14.39 0.02 0.46
N ARG A 93 14.51 -1.30 0.38
CA ARG A 93 15.77 -2.02 0.60
C ARG A 93 15.99 -3.12 -0.43
N LEU A 94 17.26 -3.30 -0.78
CA LEU A 94 17.79 -4.47 -1.47
C LEU A 94 18.78 -5.17 -0.56
N SER A 95 18.62 -6.48 -0.38
CA SER A 95 19.54 -7.30 0.39
C SER A 95 20.07 -8.46 -0.46
N ALA A 96 21.28 -8.92 -0.18
CA ALA A 96 21.84 -10.10 -0.82
C ALA A 96 21.04 -11.37 -0.46
N ASP A 97 21.27 -12.45 -1.20
CA ASP A 97 20.84 -13.82 -0.86
C ASP A 97 19.35 -13.96 -0.44
N PRO A 98 18.39 -13.75 -1.37
CA PRO A 98 16.97 -13.91 -1.08
C PRO A 98 16.56 -15.33 -0.66
N ASP A 99 17.36 -16.35 -0.98
CA ASP A 99 17.11 -17.74 -0.58
C ASP A 99 18.11 -18.25 0.46
N LYS A 100 18.66 -17.34 1.29
CA LYS A 100 19.62 -17.70 2.34
C LYS A 100 19.08 -18.77 3.28
N ASP A 101 17.80 -18.68 3.64
CA ASP A 101 17.04 -19.75 4.27
C ASP A 101 15.71 -19.97 3.52
N PRO A 102 15.61 -21.02 2.69
CA PRO A 102 14.37 -21.29 1.94
C PRO A 102 13.14 -21.55 2.82
N GLY A 103 13.32 -21.92 4.09
CA GLY A 103 12.23 -22.13 5.03
C GLY A 103 11.77 -20.86 5.75
N SER A 104 12.53 -19.76 5.64
CA SER A 104 12.30 -18.52 6.38
C SER A 104 12.49 -17.32 5.44
N PRO A 105 11.45 -16.90 4.71
CA PRO A 105 11.56 -15.81 3.73
C PRO A 105 12.04 -14.47 4.30
N ASP A 106 11.94 -14.25 5.61
CA ASP A 106 12.44 -13.05 6.29
C ASP A 106 13.96 -13.08 6.58
N VAL A 107 14.63 -14.21 6.35
CA VAL A 107 16.07 -14.39 6.56
C VAL A 107 16.81 -14.22 5.24
N VAL A 108 17.36 -13.02 5.04
CA VAL A 108 18.13 -12.64 3.85
C VAL A 108 19.59 -12.30 4.19
N GLY A 109 20.39 -12.02 3.17
CA GLY A 109 21.76 -11.52 3.28
C GLY A 109 21.83 -10.07 3.77
N GLU A 110 23.02 -9.48 3.68
CA GLU A 110 23.24 -8.07 4.07
C GLU A 110 22.51 -7.11 3.13
N THR A 111 22.08 -5.95 3.66
CA THR A 111 21.53 -4.87 2.84
C THR A 111 22.63 -4.27 1.96
N VAL A 112 22.41 -4.27 0.64
CA VAL A 112 23.35 -3.78 -0.37
C VAL A 112 22.96 -2.42 -0.95
N ALA A 113 21.70 -2.04 -0.84
CA ALA A 113 21.21 -0.70 -1.15
C ALA A 113 19.93 -0.39 -0.36
N GLU A 114 19.74 0.88 -0.05
CA GLU A 114 18.59 1.36 0.71
C GLU A 114 18.24 2.78 0.26
N ALA A 115 16.94 3.06 0.12
CA ALA A 115 16.39 4.39 0.04
C ALA A 115 15.55 4.64 1.28
N LYS A 116 16.05 5.54 2.13
CA LYS A 116 15.32 6.04 3.30
C LYS A 116 14.37 7.12 2.84
N GLY A 117 13.08 6.92 3.09
CA GLY A 117 12.04 7.90 2.88
C GLY A 117 11.89 8.81 4.11
N PRO A 118 10.65 9.14 4.52
CA PRO A 118 9.39 8.62 3.98
C PRO A 118 9.00 9.26 2.63
N PHE A 119 8.25 8.53 1.81
CA PHE A 119 7.64 8.98 0.57
C PHE A 119 6.12 8.90 0.71
N ALA A 120 5.42 10.01 0.56
CA ALA A 120 3.96 10.04 0.51
C ALA A 120 3.55 10.00 -0.96
N VAL A 121 2.99 8.88 -1.40
CA VAL A 121 2.69 8.65 -2.82
C VAL A 121 1.18 8.54 -2.99
N ASP A 122 0.60 9.38 -3.85
CA ASP A 122 -0.76 9.17 -4.33
C ASP A 122 -0.74 8.27 -5.57
N VAL A 123 -1.28 7.06 -5.40
CA VAL A 123 -1.19 6.01 -6.42
C VAL A 123 -2.34 6.03 -7.43
N THR A 124 -3.30 6.96 -7.31
CA THR A 124 -4.38 7.17 -8.29
C THR A 124 -3.95 8.00 -9.51
N VAL A 125 -2.76 8.61 -9.46
CA VAL A 125 -2.25 9.50 -10.52
C VAL A 125 -1.30 8.77 -11.48
N GLY A 126 -0.51 7.83 -10.96
CA GLY A 126 0.53 7.13 -11.73
C GLY A 126 1.69 8.03 -12.16
N GLY A 127 2.42 7.63 -13.21
CA GLY A 127 3.56 8.38 -13.74
C GLY A 127 3.86 8.05 -15.20
N PRO A 128 5.03 8.48 -15.73
CA PRO A 128 5.37 8.27 -17.14
C PRO A 128 5.82 6.84 -17.46
N ILE A 129 5.96 5.98 -16.45
CA ILE A 129 6.46 4.62 -16.59
C ILE A 129 5.26 3.67 -16.67
N THR A 130 5.23 2.79 -17.67
CA THR A 130 4.21 1.73 -17.73
C THR A 130 4.41 0.75 -16.57
N GLY A 131 3.30 0.37 -15.94
CA GLY A 131 3.31 -0.56 -14.82
C GLY A 131 3.61 -2.01 -15.21
N LYS A 132 3.38 -2.92 -14.27
CA LYS A 132 3.79 -4.33 -14.31
C LYS A 132 2.65 -5.34 -14.40
N SER A 133 1.38 -4.94 -14.31
CA SER A 133 0.21 -5.83 -14.42
C SER A 133 0.02 -6.42 -15.82
N GLY A 134 0.72 -5.86 -16.82
CA GLY A 134 0.54 -6.22 -18.22
C GLY A 134 -0.49 -5.34 -18.94
N GLU A 135 -1.24 -4.52 -18.20
CA GLU A 135 -2.16 -3.55 -18.77
C GLU A 135 -1.40 -2.33 -19.32
N PRO A 136 -1.62 -1.95 -20.60
CA PRO A 136 -0.88 -0.86 -21.23
C PRO A 136 -1.15 0.50 -20.60
N ASP A 137 -2.29 0.64 -19.92
CA ASP A 137 -2.75 1.86 -19.28
C ASP A 137 -2.32 1.97 -17.81
N GLU A 138 -1.76 0.91 -17.21
CA GLU A 138 -1.20 1.01 -15.86
C GLU A 138 0.00 1.98 -15.89
N LYS A 139 0.04 2.90 -14.92
CA LYS A 139 1.07 3.94 -14.83
C LYS A 139 1.66 3.97 -13.43
N THR A 140 2.98 4.00 -13.35
CA THR A 140 3.73 3.99 -12.10
C THR A 140 4.70 5.18 -12.01
N VAL A 141 5.03 5.59 -10.78
CA VAL A 141 5.87 6.75 -10.50
C VAL A 141 7.13 6.35 -9.75
N ALA A 142 8.30 6.87 -10.15
CA ALA A 142 9.58 6.48 -9.57
C ALA A 142 9.88 7.21 -8.25
N ILE A 143 10.20 6.47 -7.19
CA ILE A 143 10.53 7.04 -5.86
C ILE A 143 12.00 6.92 -5.47
N ALA A 144 12.71 5.93 -6.02
CA ALA A 144 14.12 5.71 -5.75
C ALA A 144 14.85 5.12 -6.95
N ALA A 145 16.16 5.27 -6.97
CA ALA A 145 17.05 4.63 -7.94
C ALA A 145 18.23 4.03 -7.20
N PHE A 146 18.59 2.79 -7.53
CA PHE A 146 19.69 2.06 -6.93
C PHE A 146 20.77 1.73 -7.95
N LYS A 147 22.01 1.85 -7.48
CA LYS A 147 23.22 1.25 -8.05
C LYS A 147 23.97 0.57 -6.92
N ASP A 148 24.72 -0.48 -7.22
CA ASP A 148 25.64 -1.05 -6.23
C ASP A 148 26.65 0.04 -5.84
N THR A 149 26.71 0.37 -4.56
CA THR A 149 27.58 1.43 -4.02
C THR A 149 29.06 1.07 -4.06
N ARG A 150 29.39 -0.22 -4.24
CA ARG A 150 30.75 -0.75 -4.25
C ARG A 150 31.33 -0.81 -5.67
N SER A 151 30.53 -1.26 -6.64
CA SER A 151 30.95 -1.52 -8.02
C SER A 151 30.33 -0.56 -9.06
N GLY A 152 29.31 0.20 -8.68
CA GLY A 152 28.54 1.07 -9.58
C GLY A 152 27.42 0.37 -10.37
N ALA A 153 27.32 -0.97 -10.30
CA ALA A 153 26.26 -1.77 -10.92
C ALA A 153 26.08 -3.10 -10.17
N PHE A 154 24.85 -3.59 -10.06
CA PHE A 154 24.58 -4.89 -9.44
C PHE A 154 24.98 -6.03 -10.38
N ASP A 155 25.36 -7.18 -9.81
CA ASP A 155 25.65 -8.40 -10.58
C ASP A 155 24.37 -8.96 -11.23
N PRO A 156 24.30 -9.06 -12.57
CA PRO A 156 23.13 -9.59 -13.28
C PRO A 156 22.96 -11.10 -13.12
N GLN A 157 23.93 -11.84 -12.57
CA GLN A 157 23.78 -13.26 -12.27
C GLN A 157 23.22 -13.52 -10.86
N SER A 158 23.10 -12.48 -10.04
CA SER A 158 22.62 -12.56 -8.66
C SER A 158 21.18 -12.04 -8.54
N ARG A 159 20.43 -12.61 -7.59
CA ARG A 159 19.14 -12.06 -7.14
C ARG A 159 19.32 -11.31 -5.82
N TYR A 160 18.55 -10.26 -5.64
CA TYR A 160 18.55 -9.44 -4.43
C TYR A 160 17.15 -9.42 -3.82
N ALA A 161 17.04 -9.73 -2.53
CA ALA A 161 15.78 -9.62 -1.80
C ALA A 161 15.30 -8.16 -1.83
N PHE A 162 14.11 -7.93 -2.37
CA PHE A 162 13.45 -6.63 -2.35
C PHE A 162 12.51 -6.54 -1.15
N GLY A 163 12.50 -5.38 -0.49
CA GLY A 163 11.57 -5.10 0.59
C GLY A 163 11.35 -3.62 0.78
N TYR A 164 10.31 -3.28 1.52
CA TYR A 164 9.91 -1.91 1.83
C TYR A 164 8.99 -1.91 3.06
N ASP A 165 8.71 -0.74 3.61
CA ASP A 165 7.76 -0.57 4.71
C ASP A 165 6.65 0.40 4.32
N ILE A 166 5.42 0.08 4.71
CA ILE A 166 4.35 1.06 4.87
C ILE A 166 4.44 1.55 6.31
N VAL A 167 4.59 2.87 6.50
CA VAL A 167 4.79 3.50 7.82
C VAL A 167 3.72 4.56 8.09
N ALA A 168 3.57 5.00 9.34
CA ALA A 168 2.69 6.12 9.64
C ALA A 168 3.14 7.39 8.89
N ALA A 169 2.17 8.20 8.45
CA ALA A 169 2.41 9.47 7.77
C ALA A 169 3.30 10.38 8.61
N ASN A 170 4.20 11.09 7.93
CA ASN A 170 5.23 11.90 8.54
C ASN A 170 5.35 13.25 7.84
N ASP A 171 5.52 14.33 8.60
CA ASP A 171 5.64 15.69 8.05
C ASP A 171 6.91 15.94 7.23
N LYS A 172 7.89 15.03 7.31
CA LYS A 172 9.13 15.03 6.52
C LYS A 172 9.03 14.21 5.23
N ALA A 173 7.86 13.65 4.91
CA ALA A 173 7.73 12.82 3.72
C ALA A 173 7.95 13.64 2.44
N THR A 174 8.67 13.05 1.48
CA THR A 174 8.70 13.56 0.11
C THR A 174 7.33 13.32 -0.51
N LEU A 175 6.64 14.38 -0.91
CA LEU A 175 5.31 14.27 -1.49
C LEU A 175 5.40 13.99 -2.99
N VAL A 176 4.74 12.93 -3.42
CA VAL A 176 4.80 12.39 -4.77
C VAL A 176 3.37 12.29 -5.32
N ASN A 177 3.10 13.03 -6.39
CA ASN A 177 1.77 13.09 -7.04
C ASN A 177 0.63 13.66 -6.18
N LEU A 178 0.90 14.26 -5.02
CA LEU A 178 -0.15 14.89 -4.22
C LEU A 178 -0.48 16.29 -4.77
N ASP A 179 -1.73 16.47 -5.19
CA ASP A 179 -2.30 17.79 -5.44
C ASP A 179 -2.63 18.52 -4.12
N GLU A 180 -3.31 19.67 -4.17
CA GLU A 180 -3.65 20.42 -2.95
C GLU A 180 -4.63 19.67 -2.02
N THR A 181 -5.53 18.87 -2.58
CA THR A 181 -6.47 18.03 -1.81
C THR A 181 -5.70 16.88 -1.15
N GLY A 182 -4.86 16.18 -1.90
CA GLY A 182 -3.99 15.12 -1.40
C GLY A 182 -3.04 15.62 -0.31
N LYS A 183 -2.46 16.82 -0.46
CA LYS A 183 -1.66 17.46 0.60
C LYS A 183 -2.46 17.74 1.87
N ALA A 184 -3.72 18.13 1.75
CA ALA A 184 -4.58 18.34 2.91
C ALA A 184 -4.91 17.03 3.62
N LEU A 185 -5.30 16.00 2.86
CA LEU A 185 -5.53 14.65 3.37
C LEU A 185 -4.27 14.09 4.06
N TYR A 186 -3.09 14.34 3.51
CA TYR A 186 -1.84 13.88 4.10
C TYR A 186 -1.50 14.59 5.42
N ARG A 187 -1.78 15.90 5.53
CA ARG A 187 -1.63 16.61 6.82
C ARG A 187 -2.54 16.03 7.89
N ASP A 188 -3.77 15.67 7.54
CA ASP A 188 -4.68 14.99 8.45
C ASP A 188 -4.18 13.58 8.81
N ALA A 189 -3.59 12.86 7.85
CA ALA A 189 -2.96 11.55 8.08
C ALA A 189 -1.83 11.64 9.11
N VAL A 190 -0.95 12.66 8.99
CA VAL A 190 0.11 12.92 9.97
C VAL A 190 -0.48 13.17 11.36
N ALA A 191 -1.51 14.02 11.46
CA ALA A 191 -2.15 14.35 12.73
C ALA A 191 -2.83 13.14 13.40
N LYS A 192 -3.39 12.22 12.61
CA LYS A 192 -4.14 11.05 13.10
C LYS A 192 -3.30 9.77 13.16
N GLY A 193 -2.06 9.81 12.66
CA GLY A 193 -1.14 8.66 12.62
C GLY A 193 -1.58 7.58 11.62
N TYR A 194 -2.18 7.97 10.49
CA TYR A 194 -2.55 7.04 9.42
C TYR A 194 -1.35 6.73 8.53
N ALA A 195 -1.23 5.49 8.07
CA ALA A 195 -0.20 5.09 7.11
C ALA A 195 -0.71 5.15 5.67
N THR A 196 -1.98 4.79 5.47
CA THR A 196 -2.69 4.87 4.19
C THR A 196 -3.95 5.73 4.31
N VAL A 197 -4.28 6.50 3.28
CA VAL A 197 -5.56 7.21 3.14
C VAL A 197 -6.21 6.82 1.82
N VAL A 198 -7.46 6.35 1.88
CA VAL A 198 -8.26 5.96 0.72
C VAL A 198 -9.49 6.86 0.65
N VAL A 199 -9.64 7.60 -0.44
CA VAL A 199 -10.76 8.50 -0.71
C VAL A 199 -11.40 8.10 -2.02
N GLY A 200 -12.71 7.91 -2.00
CA GLY A 200 -13.44 7.47 -3.18
C GLY A 200 -14.92 7.79 -3.11
N THR A 201 -15.58 7.47 -4.22
CA THR A 201 -17.03 7.46 -4.35
C THR A 201 -17.48 6.06 -4.74
N ALA A 202 -18.41 5.50 -3.96
CA ALA A 202 -19.14 4.30 -4.32
C ALA A 202 -20.54 4.65 -4.84
N THR A 203 -20.96 4.05 -5.94
CA THR A 203 -22.28 4.22 -6.55
C THR A 203 -22.96 2.86 -6.69
N TYR A 204 -24.18 2.73 -6.18
CA TYR A 204 -24.96 1.52 -6.31
C TYR A 204 -25.45 1.36 -7.76
N LYS A 205 -25.11 0.23 -8.39
CA LYS A 205 -25.49 -0.13 -9.77
C LYS A 205 -26.28 -1.43 -9.86
N GLY A 206 -26.46 -2.13 -8.75
CA GLY A 206 -27.26 -3.34 -8.67
C GLY A 206 -28.76 -3.11 -8.93
N PRO A 207 -29.55 -4.19 -9.01
CA PRO A 207 -31.01 -4.11 -9.13
C PRO A 207 -31.64 -3.30 -7.99
N ALA A 208 -32.77 -2.63 -8.27
CA ALA A 208 -33.48 -1.86 -7.24
C ALA A 208 -33.79 -2.74 -6.02
N PRO A 209 -33.39 -2.35 -4.79
CA PRO A 209 -33.69 -3.14 -3.61
C PRO A 209 -35.20 -3.21 -3.34
N GLU A 210 -35.67 -4.32 -2.78
CA GLU A 210 -37.07 -4.47 -2.39
C GLU A 210 -37.47 -3.39 -1.38
N ALA A 211 -38.64 -2.78 -1.61
CA ALA A 211 -39.16 -1.73 -0.74
C ALA A 211 -39.35 -2.21 0.70
N GLY A 212 -38.99 -1.37 1.66
CA GLY A 212 -39.10 -1.70 3.09
C GLY A 212 -37.91 -2.50 3.66
N THR A 213 -37.00 -3.01 2.82
CA THR A 213 -35.76 -3.63 3.30
C THR A 213 -34.74 -2.59 3.79
N VAL A 214 -33.76 -3.03 4.58
CA VAL A 214 -32.64 -2.15 4.99
C VAL A 214 -31.83 -1.64 3.80
N PHE A 215 -31.79 -2.40 2.69
CA PHE A 215 -31.08 -2.02 1.47
C PHE A 215 -31.75 -0.86 0.74
N ALA A 216 -33.09 -0.79 0.76
CA ALA A 216 -33.83 0.33 0.18
C ALA A 216 -33.61 1.66 0.93
N LYS A 217 -33.01 1.61 2.12
CA LYS A 217 -32.65 2.78 2.94
C LYS A 217 -31.21 3.26 2.72
N LEU A 218 -30.37 2.46 2.05
CA LEU A 218 -28.98 2.84 1.78
C LEU A 218 -28.93 4.00 0.78
N PRO A 219 -28.09 5.03 1.00
CA PRO A 219 -27.83 6.04 -0.02
C PRO A 219 -27.23 5.38 -1.26
N LYS A 220 -27.73 5.72 -2.45
CA LYS A 220 -27.23 5.13 -3.72
C LYS A 220 -25.84 5.63 -4.12
N LYS A 221 -25.35 6.68 -3.47
CA LYS A 221 -24.03 7.24 -3.69
C LYS A 221 -23.40 7.61 -2.36
N VAL A 222 -22.18 7.14 -2.12
CA VAL A 222 -21.45 7.33 -0.86
C VAL A 222 -20.04 7.82 -1.17
N LYS A 223 -19.69 9.00 -0.67
CA LYS A 223 -18.30 9.45 -0.59
C LYS A 223 -17.68 8.89 0.68
N PHE A 224 -16.49 8.31 0.57
CA PHE A 224 -15.78 7.74 1.70
C PHE A 224 -14.38 8.33 1.87
N THR A 225 -13.94 8.42 3.11
CA THR A 225 -12.58 8.83 3.48
C THR A 225 -12.09 7.91 4.59
N LEU A 226 -11.24 6.96 4.22
CA LEU A 226 -10.75 5.90 5.09
C LEU A 226 -9.27 6.13 5.38
N GLY A 227 -8.95 6.59 6.58
CA GLY A 227 -7.58 6.70 7.05
C GLY A 227 -7.21 5.48 7.88
N LEU A 228 -6.21 4.72 7.44
CA LEU A 228 -5.88 3.40 7.98
C LEU A 228 -4.62 3.46 8.84
N LYS A 229 -4.67 2.77 9.98
CA LYS A 229 -3.50 2.55 10.86
C LYS A 229 -2.92 1.17 10.58
N ASN A 230 -2.30 1.02 9.42
CA ASN A 230 -1.84 -0.25 8.86
C ASN A 230 -0.33 -0.29 8.57
N PRO A 231 0.57 0.16 9.47
CA PRO A 231 1.99 0.03 9.22
C PRO A 231 2.40 -1.45 9.11
N ALA A 232 3.19 -1.79 8.11
CA ALA A 232 3.62 -3.14 7.81
C ALA A 232 4.96 -3.14 7.07
N SER A 233 5.78 -4.16 7.31
CA SER A 233 7.02 -4.41 6.58
C SER A 233 6.82 -5.55 5.59
N TYR A 234 7.19 -5.31 4.35
CA TYR A 234 7.15 -6.26 3.24
C TYR A 234 8.58 -6.73 2.96
N LEU A 235 8.81 -8.01 3.15
CA LEU A 235 10.14 -8.61 3.12
C LEU A 235 10.24 -9.62 1.99
N ASN A 236 11.38 -9.58 1.29
CA ASN A 236 11.82 -10.60 0.34
C ASN A 236 10.73 -11.05 -0.63
N CYS A 237 10.15 -10.10 -1.36
CA CYS A 237 8.98 -10.35 -2.18
C CYS A 237 9.25 -11.32 -3.34
N GLN A 238 8.25 -12.12 -3.69
CA GLN A 238 8.20 -12.90 -4.93
C GLN A 238 8.19 -11.96 -6.13
N ASN A 239 8.77 -12.38 -7.25
CA ASN A 239 8.89 -11.53 -8.43
C ASN A 239 8.30 -12.22 -9.67
N THR A 240 7.16 -11.71 -10.12
CA THR A 240 6.42 -12.21 -11.29
C THR A 240 7.16 -12.01 -12.62
N ASP A 241 8.16 -11.12 -12.69
CA ASP A 241 9.03 -11.00 -13.86
C ASP A 241 9.94 -12.24 -14.03
N LEU A 242 10.13 -13.04 -12.98
CA LEU A 242 10.95 -14.25 -13.01
C LEU A 242 10.12 -15.46 -13.42
N THR A 243 10.77 -16.49 -13.95
CA THR A 243 10.06 -17.73 -14.32
C THR A 243 9.59 -18.47 -13.07
N ALA A 244 8.28 -18.70 -12.97
CA ALA A 244 7.68 -19.49 -11.90
C ALA A 244 8.27 -20.91 -11.82
N LYS A 245 8.32 -21.45 -10.60
CA LYS A 245 8.72 -22.84 -10.31
C LYS A 245 7.53 -23.54 -9.64
N GLY A 246 6.73 -24.23 -10.45
CA GLY A 246 5.41 -24.69 -10.00
C GLY A 246 4.47 -23.49 -9.92
N ASP A 247 3.80 -23.33 -8.78
CA ASP A 247 2.83 -22.25 -8.54
C ASP A 247 3.46 -21.02 -7.86
N GLU A 248 4.77 -21.03 -7.60
CA GLU A 248 5.47 -19.95 -6.91
C GLU A 248 6.48 -19.23 -7.80
N PHE A 249 6.57 -17.91 -7.65
CA PHE A 249 7.59 -17.10 -8.28
C PHE A 249 8.84 -17.00 -7.41
N PRO A 250 10.06 -17.10 -7.99
CA PRO A 250 11.28 -16.89 -7.22
C PRO A 250 11.29 -15.51 -6.56
N ARG A 251 11.80 -15.46 -5.32
CA ARG A 251 11.94 -14.20 -4.56
C ARG A 251 13.09 -13.33 -5.06
N GLY A 252 12.93 -12.03 -4.88
CA GLY A 252 13.91 -11.00 -5.18
C GLY A 252 13.93 -10.52 -6.63
N VAL A 253 14.75 -9.50 -6.88
CA VAL A 253 14.95 -8.86 -8.18
C VAL A 253 16.30 -9.24 -8.78
N GLN A 254 16.33 -9.46 -10.09
CA GLN A 254 17.55 -9.67 -10.87
C GLN A 254 17.73 -8.51 -11.86
N VAL A 255 18.93 -7.92 -11.90
CA VAL A 255 19.18 -6.77 -12.77
C VAL A 255 19.46 -7.19 -14.21
N SER A 256 19.09 -6.33 -15.16
CA SER A 256 19.49 -6.47 -16.56
C SER A 256 20.87 -5.82 -16.78
N PRO A 257 21.80 -6.48 -17.50
CA PRO A 257 23.06 -5.87 -17.89
C PRO A 257 22.89 -4.81 -19.00
N ASP A 258 21.75 -4.80 -19.70
CA ASP A 258 21.57 -4.02 -20.93
C ASP A 258 20.70 -2.78 -20.75
N LYS A 259 19.90 -2.74 -19.69
CA LYS A 259 18.94 -1.68 -19.41
C LYS A 259 18.70 -1.54 -17.91
N THR A 260 17.97 -0.50 -17.54
CA THR A 260 17.41 -0.34 -16.19
C THR A 260 16.40 -1.44 -15.90
N THR A 261 16.46 -2.01 -14.70
CA THR A 261 15.42 -2.89 -14.18
C THR A 261 14.42 -2.09 -13.36
N THR A 262 13.14 -2.20 -13.66
CA THR A 262 12.07 -1.61 -12.83
C THR A 262 11.71 -2.58 -11.70
N ALA A 263 11.71 -2.09 -10.47
CA ALA A 263 11.21 -2.78 -9.29
C ALA A 263 9.97 -2.02 -8.80
N GLN A 264 8.77 -2.55 -9.07
CA GLN A 264 7.51 -1.88 -8.75
C GLN A 264 6.97 -2.35 -7.41
N ILE A 265 6.70 -1.42 -6.50
CA ILE A 265 5.81 -1.61 -5.36
C ILE A 265 4.39 -1.45 -5.88
N THR A 266 3.54 -2.47 -5.72
CA THR A 266 2.12 -2.41 -6.11
C THR A 266 1.25 -2.37 -4.85
N ILE A 267 0.24 -1.49 -4.85
CA ILE A 267 -0.72 -1.35 -3.75
C ILE A 267 -2.11 -1.75 -4.25
N HIS A 268 -2.55 -2.95 -3.89
CA HIS A 268 -3.86 -3.48 -4.25
C HIS A 268 -4.94 -2.96 -3.31
N THR A 269 -5.97 -2.33 -3.87
CA THR A 269 -7.05 -1.70 -3.09
C THR A 269 -8.18 -2.65 -2.72
N ASP A 270 -8.27 -3.82 -3.34
CA ASP A 270 -9.35 -4.81 -3.15
C ASP A 270 -9.21 -5.53 -1.81
N HIS A 271 -7.98 -5.73 -1.32
CA HIS A 271 -7.70 -6.25 0.02
C HIS A 271 -8.49 -5.50 1.10
N LEU A 272 -8.71 -4.20 0.94
CA LEU A 272 -9.49 -3.37 1.87
C LEU A 272 -10.95 -3.85 2.02
N PHE A 273 -11.51 -4.47 0.99
CA PHE A 273 -12.94 -4.76 0.90
C PHE A 273 -13.28 -6.25 0.99
N TRP A 274 -12.27 -7.11 1.20
CA TRP A 274 -12.45 -8.53 1.46
C TRP A 274 -13.23 -8.80 2.76
N ASN A 275 -13.96 -9.92 2.77
CA ASN A 275 -14.75 -10.33 3.92
C ASN A 275 -14.04 -11.33 4.85
N LYS A 276 -12.79 -11.71 4.53
CA LYS A 276 -12.03 -12.67 5.32
C LYS A 276 -10.55 -12.28 5.41
N LEU A 277 -10.00 -12.35 6.61
CA LEU A 277 -8.59 -12.05 6.85
C LEU A 277 -7.66 -13.21 6.47
N ASN A 278 -6.45 -12.86 6.01
CA ASN A 278 -5.38 -13.81 5.66
C ASN A 278 -5.79 -14.84 4.59
N VAL A 279 -6.73 -14.49 3.71
CA VAL A 279 -7.13 -15.28 2.55
C VAL A 279 -7.29 -14.34 1.37
N GLU A 280 -6.47 -14.54 0.35
CA GLU A 280 -6.48 -13.80 -0.91
C GLU A 280 -7.79 -14.02 -1.69
N GLY A 281 -8.24 -12.99 -2.42
CA GLY A 281 -9.31 -13.11 -3.40
C GLY A 281 -10.70 -13.42 -2.83
N THR A 282 -10.97 -13.08 -1.56
CA THR A 282 -12.32 -13.27 -1.00
C THR A 282 -13.31 -12.20 -1.47
N PRO A 283 -14.63 -12.45 -1.42
CA PRO A 283 -15.61 -11.53 -2.00
C PRO A 283 -15.52 -10.09 -1.48
N LEU A 284 -15.61 -9.12 -2.40
CA LEU A 284 -15.62 -7.69 -2.09
C LEU A 284 -17.00 -7.22 -1.64
N HIS A 285 -17.04 -6.40 -0.58
CA HIS A 285 -18.28 -5.87 -0.01
C HIS A 285 -18.18 -4.37 0.31
N PHE A 286 -19.27 -3.63 0.03
CA PHE A 286 -19.39 -2.21 0.37
C PHE A 286 -20.66 -1.87 1.18
N ASP A 287 -21.66 -2.75 1.22
CA ASP A 287 -22.88 -2.57 2.03
C ASP A 287 -22.58 -2.22 3.49
N PRO A 288 -21.62 -2.86 4.19
CA PRO A 288 -21.24 -2.48 5.56
C PRO A 288 -20.81 -1.02 5.72
N ILE A 289 -20.12 -0.46 4.71
CA ILE A 289 -19.66 0.92 4.70
C ILE A 289 -20.87 1.84 4.42
N ALA A 290 -21.63 1.57 3.36
CA ALA A 290 -22.80 2.35 2.98
C ALA A 290 -23.87 2.39 4.09
N ALA A 291 -24.03 1.31 4.86
CA ALA A 291 -24.96 1.22 5.97
C ALA A 291 -24.63 2.18 7.12
N ARG A 292 -23.42 2.75 7.17
CA ARG A 292 -22.97 3.74 8.18
C ARG A 292 -23.01 5.18 7.69
N ALA A 293 -23.36 5.40 6.42
CA ALA A 293 -23.39 6.71 5.79
C ALA A 293 -24.26 7.72 6.52
N SER A 294 -23.83 8.99 6.55
CA SER A 294 -24.51 10.12 7.18
C SER A 294 -25.97 10.28 6.77
N THR A 295 -26.34 9.86 5.56
CA THR A 295 -27.68 9.97 4.97
C THR A 295 -28.45 8.64 4.94
N TYR A 296 -28.07 7.65 5.76
CA TYR A 296 -28.83 6.41 5.90
C TYR A 296 -30.32 6.71 6.20
N GLY A 297 -31.23 6.07 5.45
CA GLY A 297 -32.67 6.33 5.51
C GLY A 297 -33.17 7.33 4.46
N THR A 298 -32.27 8.01 3.74
CA THR A 298 -32.58 8.93 2.64
C THR A 298 -31.84 8.49 1.37
N PRO A 299 -32.32 7.45 0.67
CA PRO A 299 -31.56 6.75 -0.37
C PRO A 299 -31.13 7.62 -1.56
N ASP A 300 -31.85 8.70 -1.84
CA ASP A 300 -31.55 9.62 -2.94
C ASP A 300 -30.62 10.77 -2.54
N SER A 301 -30.19 10.85 -1.27
CA SER A 301 -29.20 11.82 -0.80
C SER A 301 -27.80 11.21 -0.77
N GLU A 302 -26.82 11.91 -1.37
CA GLU A 302 -25.42 11.49 -1.32
C GLU A 302 -24.94 11.41 0.13
N GLY A 303 -24.43 10.23 0.52
CA GLY A 303 -23.94 9.97 1.86
C GLY A 303 -22.44 10.18 1.98
N THR A 304 -21.99 10.37 3.22
CA THR A 304 -20.57 10.41 3.58
C THR A 304 -20.26 9.39 4.65
N VAL A 305 -19.08 8.76 4.56
CA VAL A 305 -18.54 7.83 5.56
C VAL A 305 -17.07 8.14 5.81
N THR A 306 -16.67 8.18 7.08
CA THR A 306 -15.27 8.24 7.49
C THR A 306 -14.87 6.97 8.23
N ILE A 307 -13.57 6.73 8.40
CA ILE A 307 -13.10 5.59 9.21
C ILE A 307 -13.65 5.62 10.65
N ASP A 308 -13.85 6.82 11.21
CA ASP A 308 -14.38 7.01 12.56
C ASP A 308 -15.84 6.53 12.68
N ASP A 309 -16.62 6.56 11.59
CA ASP A 309 -17.99 6.02 11.54
C ASP A 309 -18.05 4.48 11.61
N LEU A 310 -16.94 3.83 11.24
CA LEU A 310 -16.79 2.36 11.17
C LEU A 310 -16.17 1.76 12.43
N GLU A 311 -15.47 2.57 13.20
CA GLU A 311 -14.84 2.20 14.47
C GLU A 311 -15.79 1.53 15.49
N PRO A 312 -17.07 1.92 15.67
CA PRO A 312 -17.98 1.24 16.60
C PRO A 312 -18.69 0.00 16.02
N VAL A 313 -18.40 -0.39 14.77
CA VAL A 313 -19.13 -1.47 14.08
C VAL A 313 -18.45 -2.81 14.35
N ASP A 314 -19.23 -3.80 14.77
CA ASP A 314 -18.78 -5.19 14.98
C ASP A 314 -18.84 -5.98 13.67
N VAL A 315 -17.69 -6.44 13.17
CA VAL A 315 -17.59 -7.21 11.92
C VAL A 315 -18.26 -8.59 11.98
N THR A 316 -18.56 -9.10 13.17
CA THR A 316 -19.23 -10.40 13.37
C THR A 316 -20.75 -10.28 13.45
N ALA A 317 -21.29 -9.05 13.42
CA ALA A 317 -22.72 -8.78 13.46
C ALA A 317 -23.03 -7.37 12.93
N PHE A 318 -22.89 -7.17 11.62
CA PHE A 318 -23.04 -5.83 11.03
C PHE A 318 -24.44 -5.25 11.26
N THR A 319 -24.49 -3.96 11.61
CA THR A 319 -25.73 -3.19 11.77
C THR A 319 -25.67 -1.88 11.01
N THR A 320 -26.83 -1.39 10.57
CA THR A 320 -26.97 -0.09 9.94
C THR A 320 -26.79 1.05 10.94
N LYS A 321 -26.72 2.30 10.46
CA LYS A 321 -26.63 3.50 11.31
C LYS A 321 -27.78 3.61 12.31
N ALA A 322 -28.96 3.08 11.96
CA ALA A 322 -30.14 3.03 12.83
C ALA A 322 -30.16 1.83 13.80
N GLY A 323 -29.13 0.96 13.77
CA GLY A 323 -29.04 -0.22 14.62
C GLY A 323 -29.81 -1.44 14.10
N GLU A 324 -30.30 -1.39 12.86
CA GLU A 324 -30.99 -2.54 12.23
C GLU A 324 -29.94 -3.59 11.82
N PRO A 325 -30.19 -4.91 12.00
CA PRO A 325 -29.30 -5.94 11.47
C PRO A 325 -29.15 -5.80 9.95
N LEU A 326 -27.91 -5.82 9.45
CA LEU A 326 -27.62 -5.82 8.02
C LEU A 326 -27.50 -7.27 7.53
N PRO A 327 -28.41 -7.79 6.71
CA PRO A 327 -28.29 -9.14 6.17
C PRO A 327 -27.23 -9.22 5.06
N GLY A 328 -26.72 -10.42 4.80
CA GLY A 328 -25.87 -10.67 3.64
C GLY A 328 -26.65 -10.48 2.34
N ARG A 329 -26.02 -9.86 1.33
CA ARG A 329 -26.57 -9.68 -0.01
C ARG A 329 -25.56 -10.07 -1.07
N SER A 330 -26.06 -10.66 -2.15
CA SER A 330 -25.33 -10.85 -3.40
C SER A 330 -26.25 -10.47 -4.55
N VAL A 331 -25.69 -9.80 -5.55
CA VAL A 331 -26.34 -9.46 -6.82
C VAL A 331 -25.53 -9.94 -8.03
N VAL A 332 -24.51 -10.77 -7.80
CA VAL A 332 -23.71 -11.46 -8.83
C VAL A 332 -24.06 -12.95 -8.87
N ALA A 333 -23.81 -13.61 -9.99
CA ALA A 333 -24.30 -14.97 -10.25
C ALA A 333 -23.45 -16.09 -9.61
N ASP A 334 -22.16 -15.84 -9.40
CA ASP A 334 -21.15 -16.80 -8.93
C ASP A 334 -20.96 -16.79 -7.41
N TYR A 335 -21.50 -15.79 -6.70
CA TYR A 335 -21.46 -15.71 -5.25
C TYR A 335 -22.82 -15.84 -4.59
N LYS A 336 -22.92 -16.73 -3.60
CA LYS A 336 -24.09 -16.91 -2.75
C LYS A 336 -23.85 -16.29 -1.38
N ALA A 337 -24.58 -15.21 -1.08
CA ALA A 337 -24.50 -14.57 0.23
C ALA A 337 -24.92 -15.52 1.37
N PRO A 338 -24.26 -15.44 2.54
CA PRO A 338 -24.65 -16.20 3.71
C PRO A 338 -26.04 -15.82 4.20
N GLN A 339 -26.78 -16.78 4.77
CA GLN A 339 -28.09 -16.52 5.36
C GLN A 339 -27.97 -15.73 6.65
N GLY A 340 -28.91 -14.80 6.87
CA GLY A 340 -29.00 -14.01 8.09
C GLY A 340 -28.14 -12.75 8.06
N GLN A 341 -27.75 -12.28 9.24
CA GLN A 341 -26.93 -11.07 9.42
C GLN A 341 -25.54 -11.29 8.82
N LEU A 342 -25.05 -10.29 8.08
CA LEU A 342 -23.72 -10.29 7.48
C LEU A 342 -22.66 -10.33 8.57
N ARG A 343 -21.61 -11.12 8.31
CA ARG A 343 -20.44 -11.29 9.17
C ARG A 343 -19.21 -11.43 8.30
N PHE A 344 -18.11 -10.85 8.73
CA PHE A 344 -16.79 -11.12 8.16
C PHE A 344 -16.04 -12.11 9.04
N ASP A 345 -15.16 -12.88 8.42
CA ASP A 345 -14.35 -13.90 9.06
C ASP A 345 -13.01 -13.30 9.48
N THR A 346 -12.81 -13.14 10.80
CA THR A 346 -11.56 -12.60 11.34
C THR A 346 -10.41 -13.60 11.23
N ASN A 347 -10.70 -14.86 10.84
CA ASN A 347 -9.72 -15.93 10.65
C ASN A 347 -8.77 -16.08 11.85
N GLY A 348 -9.34 -15.96 13.07
CA GLY A 348 -8.60 -16.08 14.33
C GLY A 348 -7.86 -14.82 14.79
N VAL A 349 -7.86 -13.73 14.01
CA VAL A 349 -7.30 -12.45 14.43
C VAL A 349 -8.18 -11.83 15.52
N THR A 350 -7.52 -11.32 16.56
CA THR A 350 -8.18 -10.61 17.67
C THR A 350 -7.81 -9.14 17.62
N PHE A 351 -8.78 -8.28 17.87
CA PHE A 351 -8.62 -6.82 17.82
C PHE A 351 -8.64 -6.22 19.22
N THR A 352 -7.86 -5.16 19.42
CA THR A 352 -7.76 -4.43 20.69
C THR A 352 -9.13 -3.90 21.12
N LYS A 353 -9.90 -3.38 20.16
CA LYS A 353 -11.33 -3.18 20.30
C LYS A 353 -12.05 -4.32 19.63
N ALA A 354 -12.80 -5.10 20.42
CA ALA A 354 -13.45 -6.31 19.96
C ALA A 354 -14.18 -6.08 18.61
N ASN A 355 -13.64 -6.71 17.57
CA ASN A 355 -14.21 -6.79 16.23
C ASN A 355 -14.52 -5.45 15.54
N SER A 356 -13.77 -4.38 15.83
CA SER A 356 -13.92 -3.08 15.14
C SER A 356 -13.77 -3.25 13.62
N PHE A 357 -14.72 -2.73 12.85
CA PHE A 357 -14.64 -2.74 11.39
C PHE A 357 -13.51 -1.84 10.87
N ALA A 358 -13.25 -0.70 11.51
CA ALA A 358 -12.09 0.12 11.17
C ALA A 358 -10.75 -0.64 11.39
N ALA A 359 -10.65 -1.42 12.46
CA ALA A 359 -9.46 -2.23 12.74
C ALA A 359 -9.34 -3.42 11.76
N PHE A 360 -10.45 -4.04 11.38
CA PHE A 360 -10.51 -5.06 10.34
C PHE A 360 -10.00 -4.51 9.00
N LEU A 361 -10.52 -3.34 8.57
CA LEU A 361 -10.11 -2.66 7.34
C LEU A 361 -8.61 -2.33 7.36
N GLY A 362 -8.09 -1.83 8.49
CA GLY A 362 -6.67 -1.60 8.67
C GLY A 362 -5.84 -2.88 8.54
N TYR A 363 -6.31 -4.00 9.10
CA TYR A 363 -5.59 -5.28 9.07
C TYR A 363 -5.60 -5.92 7.70
N THR A 364 -6.77 -6.01 7.07
CA THR A 364 -6.84 -6.60 5.73
C THR A 364 -5.95 -5.81 4.74
N ALA A 365 -5.90 -4.48 4.87
CA ALA A 365 -5.04 -3.63 4.03
C ALA A 365 -3.53 -3.88 4.21
N THR A 366 -3.06 -4.55 5.28
CA THR A 366 -1.62 -4.90 5.37
C THR A 366 -1.23 -5.99 4.40
N SER A 367 -2.17 -6.76 3.87
CA SER A 367 -1.87 -7.74 2.82
C SER A 367 -1.78 -7.11 1.43
N GLY A 368 -2.30 -5.90 1.21
CA GLY A 368 -2.39 -5.28 -0.12
C GLY A 368 -1.11 -4.70 -0.70
N GLY A 369 0.06 -4.98 -0.12
CA GLY A 369 1.35 -4.55 -0.66
C GLY A 369 2.06 -5.70 -1.37
N HIS A 370 2.31 -5.53 -2.67
CA HIS A 370 2.94 -6.54 -3.52
C HIS A 370 4.18 -5.98 -4.25
N PHE A 371 4.87 -6.86 -4.98
CA PHE A 371 6.03 -6.55 -5.80
C PHE A 371 5.83 -7.00 -7.24
N ASN A 372 6.06 -6.08 -8.20
CA ASN A 372 5.88 -6.31 -9.63
C ASN A 372 4.51 -6.95 -9.94
N SER A 373 3.43 -6.16 -9.90
CA SER A 373 2.05 -6.69 -9.89
C SER A 373 1.81 -7.54 -8.64
N ASP A 374 1.58 -8.84 -8.78
CA ASP A 374 1.05 -9.75 -7.75
C ASP A 374 2.09 -10.41 -6.84
N GLY A 375 3.37 -10.09 -6.97
CA GLY A 375 4.43 -10.77 -6.23
C GLY A 375 4.29 -10.60 -4.71
N GLU A 376 3.85 -11.67 -4.03
CA GLU A 376 3.62 -11.67 -2.58
C GLU A 376 4.90 -11.45 -1.77
N CYS A 377 4.78 -10.76 -0.64
CA CYS A 377 5.88 -10.53 0.28
C CYS A 377 5.68 -11.30 1.59
N GLU A 378 6.77 -11.56 2.31
CA GLU A 378 6.69 -11.92 3.72
C GLU A 378 6.31 -10.68 4.53
N VAL A 379 5.13 -10.69 5.15
CA VAL A 379 4.56 -9.51 5.82
C VAL A 379 4.79 -9.58 7.33
N LYS A 380 5.44 -8.55 7.88
CA LYS A 380 5.52 -8.33 9.33
C LYS A 380 4.68 -7.13 9.72
N LEU A 381 3.70 -7.35 10.59
CA LEU A 381 2.80 -6.31 11.06
C LEU A 381 3.56 -5.32 11.97
N GLY A 382 3.43 -4.03 11.69
CA GLY A 382 3.99 -2.94 12.49
C GLY A 382 3.07 -2.47 13.62
N TYR A 383 1.90 -3.10 13.80
CA TYR A 383 0.94 -2.74 14.83
C TYR A 383 0.19 -3.95 15.38
N LYS A 384 -0.49 -3.75 16.51
CA LYS A 384 -1.43 -4.72 17.06
C LYS A 384 -2.84 -4.31 16.65
N PRO A 385 -3.57 -5.15 15.90
CA PRO A 385 -4.94 -4.88 15.50
C PRO A 385 -5.90 -4.66 16.67
#